data_AF-A0A917NW37-F1
#
_entry.id   AF-A0A917NW37-F1
#
_cell.length_a   1.000
_cell.length_b   1.000
_cell.length_c   1.000
_cell.angle_alpha   90.00
_cell.angle_beta   90.00
_cell.angle_gamma   90.00
#
_symmetry.space_group_name_H-M   'P 1'
#
loop_
_entity.id
_entity.type
_entity.pdbx_description
1 polymer ?
#
loop_
_entity_poly.entity_id
_entity_poly.type
_entity_poly.pdbx_seq_one_letter_code
_entity_poly.pdbx_strand_id
1 'polypeptide(L)' 'MAATAFHYYKVLYHVFTHSAYAPDEWTEDYNKAEETCKLYADTHGYARLYEERYPTRGHYEDAQCEEDCLVAVGECPS' A
#
# COMPACT_ATOMS: atom_id res chain seq x y z
N MET A 1 -17.48 -8.20 32.34
CA MET A 1 -16.11 -8.12 31.77
C MET A 1 -16.27 -7.93 30.28
N ALA A 2 -16.06 -6.72 29.76
CA ALA A 2 -16.08 -6.49 28.32
C ALA A 2 -14.74 -6.98 27.76
N ALA A 3 -14.76 -8.03 26.95
CA ALA A 3 -13.60 -8.41 26.18
C ALA A 3 -13.35 -7.28 25.17
N THR A 4 -12.30 -6.49 25.39
CA THR A 4 -11.73 -5.64 24.34
C THR A 4 -11.32 -6.57 23.21
N ALA A 5 -12.14 -6.61 22.16
CA ALA A 5 -11.76 -7.24 20.91
C ALA A 5 -10.58 -6.43 20.36
N PHE A 6 -9.37 -6.91 20.58
CA PHE A 6 -8.21 -6.46 19.83
C PHE A 6 -8.49 -6.87 18.39
N HIS A 7 -8.95 -5.92 17.58
CA HIS A 7 -8.99 -6.09 16.15
C HIS A 7 -7.53 -6.14 15.70
N TYR A 8 -7.04 -7.34 15.47
CA TYR A 8 -5.78 -7.52 14.79
C TYR A 8 -6.01 -7.10 13.33
N TYR A 9 -5.16 -6.20 12.86
CA TYR A 9 -5.08 -5.84 11.46
C TYR A 9 -3.78 -6.39 10.93
N LYS A 10 -3.81 -6.89 9.70
CA LYS A 10 -2.60 -7.05 8.91
C LYS A 10 -2.38 -5.75 8.15
N VAL A 11 -1.17 -5.24 8.24
CA VAL A 11 -0.74 -4.08 7.46
C VAL A 11 0.07 -4.58 6.26
N LEU A 12 -0.31 -4.11 5.07
CA LEU A 12 0.47 -4.22 3.85
C LEU A 12 0.74 -2.82 3.31
N TYR A 13 1.88 -2.66 2.68
CA TYR A 13 2.27 -1.44 1.99
C TYR A 13 2.20 -1.70 0.51
N HIS A 14 1.34 -0.95 -0.18
CA HIS A 14 1.09 -1.06 -1.60
C HIS A 14 1.75 0.10 -2.34
N VAL A 15 2.72 -0.22 -3.19
CA VAL A 15 3.37 0.71 -4.10
C VAL A 15 2.70 0.60 -5.45
N PHE A 16 1.98 1.65 -5.82
CA PHE A 16 1.28 1.78 -7.10
C PHE A 16 2.08 2.66 -8.05
N THR A 17 2.22 2.23 -9.31
CA THR A 17 2.71 3.09 -10.40
C THR A 17 1.89 2.88 -11.67
N HIS A 18 1.61 3.97 -12.38
CA HIS A 18 0.89 3.94 -13.63
C HIS A 18 1.83 3.61 -14.81
N SER A 19 2.50 2.46 -14.74
CA SER A 19 3.47 2.01 -15.74
C SER A 19 3.09 0.62 -16.26
N ALA A 20 3.00 0.48 -17.57
CA ALA A 20 2.78 -0.85 -18.19
C ALA A 20 3.95 -1.82 -17.96
N TYR A 21 5.08 -1.33 -17.45
CA TYR A 21 6.32 -2.09 -17.27
C TYR A 21 6.68 -2.36 -15.81
N ALA A 22 5.94 -1.77 -14.86
CA ALA A 22 6.15 -1.98 -13.43
C ALA A 22 4.79 -2.31 -12.78
N PRO A 23 4.56 -3.57 -12.39
CA PRO A 23 3.35 -3.94 -11.68
C PRO A 23 3.35 -3.30 -10.29
N ASP A 24 2.16 -3.19 -9.71
CA ASP A 24 2.01 -2.83 -8.31
C ASP A 24 2.76 -3.83 -7.41
N GLU A 25 3.34 -3.31 -6.31
CA GLU A 25 4.07 -4.11 -5.34
C GLU A 25 3.42 -4.02 -3.97
N TRP A 26 3.26 -5.18 -3.30
CA TRP A 26 2.79 -5.26 -1.92
C TRP A 26 3.88 -5.86 -1.02
N THR A 27 4.07 -5.27 0.16
CA THR A 27 5.02 -5.79 1.15
C THR A 27 4.60 -5.45 2.58
N GLU A 28 5.00 -6.27 3.56
CA GLU A 28 4.81 -5.95 4.98
C GLU A 28 5.91 -5.01 5.52
N ASP A 29 6.96 -4.75 4.74
CA ASP A 29 8.10 -3.92 5.14
C ASP A 29 7.98 -2.50 4.58
N TYR A 30 7.75 -1.54 5.47
CA TYR A 30 7.64 -0.12 5.13
C TYR A 30 8.88 0.42 4.42
N ASN A 31 10.09 0.06 4.86
CA ASN A 31 11.32 0.61 4.30
C ASN A 31 11.48 0.15 2.86
N LYS A 32 11.20 -1.13 2.61
CA LYS A 32 11.20 -1.67 1.25
C LYS A 32 10.17 -0.96 0.37
N ALA A 33 8.96 -0.76 0.88
CA ALA A 33 7.91 -0.07 0.14
C ALA A 33 8.29 1.39 -0.19
N GLU A 34 8.92 2.09 0.75
CA GLU A 34 9.39 3.46 0.56
C GLU A 34 10.50 3.54 -0.50
N GLU A 35 11.47 2.62 -0.46
CA GLU A 35 12.54 2.52 -1.47
C GLU A 35 11.98 2.23 -2.86
N THR A 36 11.06 1.25 -2.99
CA THR A 36 10.40 0.94 -4.27
C THR A 36 9.60 2.15 -4.78
N CYS A 37 8.84 2.83 -3.91
CA CYS A 37 8.06 4.01 -4.30
C CYS A 37 8.96 5.13 -4.84
N LYS A 38 10.11 5.39 -4.20
CA LYS A 38 11.11 6.36 -4.69
C LYS A 38 11.65 5.94 -6.05
N LEU A 39 12.04 4.67 -6.19
CA LEU A 39 12.56 4.13 -7.45
C LEU A 39 11.54 4.27 -8.60
N TYR A 40 10.28 3.94 -8.36
CA TYR A 40 9.22 4.02 -9.35
C TYR A 40 8.93 5.47 -9.72
N ALA A 41 8.87 6.38 -8.74
CA ALA A 41 8.72 7.81 -8.99
C ALA A 41 9.86 8.38 -9.83
N ASP A 42 11.12 8.03 -9.51
CA ASP A 42 12.30 8.51 -10.25
C ASP A 42 12.33 7.97 -11.69
N THR A 43 11.87 6.74 -11.89
CA THR A 43 11.89 6.07 -13.19
C THR A 43 10.73 6.49 -14.10
N HIS A 44 9.53 6.64 -13.53
CA HIS A 44 8.29 6.82 -14.27
C HIS A 44 7.65 8.20 -14.11
N GLY A 45 8.23 9.05 -13.25
CA GLY A 45 7.69 10.38 -12.93
C GLY A 45 6.47 10.36 -12.01
N TYR A 46 6.00 9.17 -11.60
CA TYR A 46 4.84 8.99 -10.75
C TYR A 46 4.91 7.70 -9.93
N ALA A 47 4.60 7.80 -8.63
CA ALA A 47 4.30 6.67 -7.77
C ALA A 47 3.42 7.10 -6.58
N ARG A 48 2.71 6.12 -6.00
CA ARG A 48 1.98 6.25 -4.75
C ARG A 48 2.35 5.10 -3.82
N LEU A 49 2.41 5.37 -2.53
CA LEU A 49 2.58 4.37 -1.48
C LEU A 49 1.37 4.45 -0.55
N TYR A 50 0.63 3.36 -0.44
CA TYR A 50 -0.51 3.20 0.45
C TYR A 50 -0.15 2.28 1.62
N GLU A 51 -0.69 2.57 2.78
CA GLU A 51 -0.83 1.62 3.89
C GLU A 51 -2.22 1.02 3.83
N GLU A 52 -2.29 -0.30 3.63
CA GLU A 52 -3.53 -1.05 3.53
C GLU A 52 -3.68 -1.92 4.77
N ARG A 53 -4.78 -1.72 5.51
CA ARG A 53 -5.09 -2.44 6.74
C ARG A 53 -6.23 -3.42 6.49
N TYR A 54 -5.91 -4.70 6.60
CA TYR A 54 -6.88 -5.77 6.43
C TYR A 54 -7.25 -6.38 7.78
N PRO A 55 -8.54 -6.62 8.07
CA PRO A 55 -8.92 -7.41 9.23
C PRO A 55 -8.35 -8.83 9.10
N THR A 56 -7.77 -9.40 10.16
CA THR A 56 -7.04 -10.70 10.10
C THR A 56 -7.94 -11.93 9.80
N ARG A 57 -9.20 -11.74 9.43
CA ARG A 57 -10.16 -12.83 9.22
C ARG A 57 -10.06 -13.40 7.79
N GLY A 58 -8.95 -14.07 7.51
CA GLY A 58 -8.83 -15.13 6.50
C GLY A 58 -8.75 -14.73 5.03
N HIS A 59 -9.12 -13.50 4.63
CA HIS A 59 -9.08 -13.07 3.23
C HIS A 59 -8.65 -11.59 3.12
N TYR A 60 -7.67 -11.31 2.26
CA TYR A 60 -7.29 -9.95 1.86
C TYR A 60 -8.10 -9.61 0.61
N GLU A 61 -9.19 -8.86 0.80
CA GLU A 61 -10.02 -8.36 -0.29
C GLU A 61 -10.02 -6.84 -0.21
N ASP A 62 -9.83 -6.17 -1.35
CA ASP A 62 -9.77 -4.70 -1.43
C ASP A 62 -11.04 -4.05 -0.84
N ALA A 63 -12.21 -4.69 -1.01
CA ALA A 63 -13.46 -4.22 -0.43
C ALA A 63 -13.49 -4.21 1.11
N GLN A 64 -12.53 -4.85 1.76
CA GLN A 64 -12.42 -4.99 3.21
C GLN A 64 -11.19 -4.27 3.79
N CYS A 65 -10.44 -3.52 2.97
CA CYS A 65 -9.27 -2.80 3.42
C CYS A 65 -9.59 -1.33 3.77
N GLU A 66 -8.90 -0.82 4.78
CA GLU A 66 -8.74 0.62 4.99
C GLU A 66 -7.42 1.02 4.31
N GLU A 67 -7.46 2.01 3.41
CA GLU A 67 -6.29 2.48 2.65
C GLU A 67 -5.94 3.92 3.02
N ASP A 68 -4.68 4.15 3.39
CA ASP A 68 -4.14 5.49 3.66
C ASP A 68 -2.97 5.77 2.72
N CYS A 69 -3.06 6.83 1.89
CA CYS A 69 -1.95 7.25 1.04
C CYS A 69 -0.86 7.93 1.87
N LEU A 70 0.27 7.26 2.04
CA LEU A 70 1.41 7.77 2.82
C LEU A 70 2.31 8.71 2.00
N VAL A 71 2.58 8.35 0.74
CA VAL A 71 3.47 9.11 -0.14
C VAL A 71 2.85 9.25 -1.53
N ALA A 72 2.96 10.45 -2.08
CA ALA A 72 2.52 10.77 -3.42
C ALA A 72 3.54 11.64 -4.16
N VAL A 73 4.14 11.08 -5.21
CA VAL A 73 5.08 11.80 -6.09
C VAL A 73 4.53 11.86 -7.52
N GLY A 74 4.60 13.04 -8.14
CA GLY A 74 4.13 13.27 -9.51
C GLY A 74 2.61 13.35 -9.65
N GLU A 75 2.14 13.81 -10.80
CA GLU A 75 0.73 13.78 -11.18
C GLU A 75 0.36 12.40 -11.72
N CYS A 76 -0.79 11.87 -11.29
CA CYS A 76 -1.28 10.61 -11.83
C CYS A 76 -1.55 10.79 -13.33
N PRO A 77 -0.90 10.00 -14.21
CA PRO A 77 -1.21 10.03 -15.63
C PRO A 77 -2.71 9.74 -15.81
N SER A 78 -3.37 10.56 -16.62
CA SER A 78 -4.79 10.40 -17.02
C SER A 78 -5.00 9.29 -18.02
#